data_AF-A0A955KRR3-F1
#
_entry.id   AF-A0A955KRR3-F1
#
_cell.length_a   1.000
_cell.length_b   1.000
_cell.length_c   1.000
_cell.angle_alpha   90.00
_cell.angle_beta   90.00
_cell.angle_gamma   90.00
#
_symmetry.space_group_name_H-M   'P 1'
#
loop_
_entity.id
_entity.type
_entity.pdbx_description
1 polymer ?
#
loop_
_entity_poly.entity_id
_entity_poly.type
_entity_poly.pdbx_seq_one_letter_code
_entity_poly.pdbx_strand_id
1 'polypeptide(L)'
;MKLFSRPKLGATDTQLVLRNLSVSLSAGVPLARALRTFESDSPRSRKPLLTHLRRSIEQGKSLADAMESAPKRFPAIAINLVRTGETSGSLPKSLDAVAAHLKKMMELKRKIRSAMMYPTFVLIAVLGLGISIGTLVLPKLIPLFETLDVELPWTTRALLATAHFLDTYGLLFAGSIILLLIGVFLLTRTEWFKPHWQRFLLHIPYIGTVQK
;
A
#
# COMPACT_ATOMS: atom_id res chain seq x y z
N MET A 1 29.68 12.56 2.96
CA MET A 1 28.61 11.98 2.11
C MET A 1 27.80 10.95 2.94
N LYS A 2 26.72 11.36 3.63
CA LYS A 2 25.91 10.46 4.49
C LYS A 2 24.65 10.01 3.75
N LEU A 3 24.79 9.00 2.89
CA LEU A 3 23.69 8.22 2.33
C LEU A 3 23.24 7.14 3.34
N PHE A 4 22.73 7.56 4.50
CA PHE A 4 21.97 6.66 5.36
C PHE A 4 20.50 7.01 5.20
N SER A 5 19.83 6.27 4.31
CA SER A 5 18.38 6.24 4.16
C SER A 5 17.73 6.22 5.54
N ARG A 6 17.06 7.33 5.91
CA ARG A 6 16.28 7.38 7.15
C ARG A 6 15.30 6.21 7.13
N PRO A 7 15.28 5.32 8.12
CA PRO A 7 14.33 4.21 8.15
C PRO A 7 12.91 4.78 8.03
N LYS A 8 12.19 4.35 6.98
CA LYS A 8 10.81 4.80 6.74
C LYS A 8 9.95 4.31 7.90
N LEU A 9 9.28 5.23 8.59
CA LEU A 9 8.35 4.90 9.67
C LEU A 9 7.22 4.02 9.09
N GLY A 10 7.06 2.81 9.63
CA GLY A 10 5.96 1.93 9.26
C GLY A 10 4.63 2.34 9.89
N ALA A 11 3.52 1.86 9.33
CA ALA A 11 2.20 1.98 9.95
C ALA A 11 2.18 1.36 11.37
N THR A 12 2.89 0.24 11.55
CA THR A 12 3.08 -0.43 12.85
C THR A 12 3.75 0.46 13.88
N ASP A 13 4.81 1.17 13.50
CA ASP A 13 5.53 2.05 14.40
C ASP A 13 4.65 3.21 14.89
N THR A 14 3.83 3.76 13.98
CA THR A 14 2.86 4.82 14.32
C THR A 14 1.82 4.30 15.31
N GLN A 15 1.27 3.12 15.06
CA GLN A 15 0.29 2.48 15.94
C GLN A 15 0.87 2.20 17.34
N LEU A 16 2.11 1.71 17.42
CA LEU A 16 2.79 1.44 18.70
C LEU A 16 3.05 2.72 19.50
N VAL A 17 3.48 3.80 18.84
CA VAL A 17 3.69 5.10 19.50
C VAL A 17 2.39 5.58 20.13
N LEU A 18 1.26 5.54 19.40
CA LEU A 18 -0.03 6.00 19.91
C LEU A 18 -0.54 5.12 21.07
N ARG A 19 -0.41 3.80 20.96
CA ARG A 19 -0.80 2.87 22.04
C ARG A 19 0.03 3.11 23.31
N ASN A 20 1.35 3.27 23.18
CA ASN A 20 2.22 3.50 24.32
C ASN A 20 1.94 4.86 24.99
N LEU A 21 1.68 5.90 24.19
CA LEU A 21 1.22 7.19 24.72
C LEU A 21 -0.11 7.06 25.47
N SER A 22 -1.09 6.33 24.93
CA SER A 22 -2.36 6.05 25.62
C SER A 22 -2.13 5.40 26.99
N VAL A 23 -1.25 4.39 27.06
CA VAL A 23 -0.93 3.68 28.31
C VAL A 23 -0.25 4.63 29.31
N SER A 24 0.77 5.38 28.89
CA SER A 24 1.46 6.33 29.78
C SER A 24 0.56 7.44 30.31
N LEU A 25 -0.29 8.01 29.45
CA LEU A 25 -1.22 9.06 29.86
C LEU A 25 -2.32 8.50 30.78
N SER A 26 -2.79 7.27 30.53
CA SER A 26 -3.71 6.56 31.44
C SER A 26 -3.08 6.32 32.82
N ALA A 27 -1.76 6.15 32.88
CA ALA A 27 -0.99 6.05 34.12
C ALA A 27 -0.67 7.41 34.78
N GLY A 28 -1.20 8.52 34.25
CA GLY A 28 -1.00 9.87 34.80
C GLY A 28 0.33 10.52 34.42
N VAL A 29 1.11 9.93 33.52
CA VAL A 29 2.37 10.55 33.05
C VAL A 29 2.04 11.74 32.16
N PRO A 30 2.60 12.94 32.40
CA PRO A 30 2.39 14.09 31.53
C PRO A 30 2.86 13.83 30.09
N LEU A 31 2.09 14.29 29.09
CA LEU A 31 2.34 14.05 27.65
C LEU A 31 3.78 14.38 27.21
N ALA A 32 4.27 15.56 27.61
CA ALA A 32 5.62 16.00 27.27
C ALA A 32 6.71 15.07 27.84
N ARG A 33 6.51 14.55 29.05
CA ARG A 33 7.42 13.58 29.68
C ARG A 33 7.37 12.24 28.96
N ALA A 34 6.16 11.73 28.66
CA ALA A 34 5.99 10.48 27.93
C ALA A 34 6.68 10.52 26.54
N LEU A 35 6.50 11.62 25.79
CA LEU A 35 7.15 11.83 24.50
C LEU A 35 8.69 11.86 24.60
N ARG A 36 9.24 12.50 25.63
CA ARG A 36 10.70 12.50 25.90
C ARG A 36 11.23 11.10 26.17
N THR A 37 10.58 10.35 27.05
CA THR A 37 10.98 8.96 27.37
C THR A 37 10.96 8.08 26.12
N PHE A 38 9.86 8.12 25.36
CA PHE A 38 9.75 7.31 24.15
C PHE A 38 10.73 7.72 23.06
N GLU A 39 11.07 9.01 22.92
CA GLU A 39 12.07 9.46 21.95
C GLU A 39 13.47 8.89 22.25
N SER A 40 13.84 8.83 23.52
CA SER A 40 15.12 8.29 23.99
C SER A 40 15.22 6.80 23.71
N ASP A 41 14.19 6.04 24.12
CA ASP A 41 14.21 4.57 24.13
C ASP A 41 13.80 3.92 22.79
N SER A 42 13.30 4.71 21.84
CA SER A 42 12.82 4.17 20.56
C SER A 42 13.91 4.00 19.51
N PRO A 43 13.74 3.02 18.58
CA PRO A 43 14.63 2.85 17.43
C PRO A 43 14.61 4.08 16.50
N ARG A 44 15.67 4.20 15.68
CA ARG A 44 15.88 5.33 14.74
C ARG A 44 14.69 5.61 13.80
N SER A 45 13.84 4.62 13.52
CA SER A 45 12.64 4.79 12.68
C SER A 45 11.60 5.71 13.30
N ARG A 46 11.43 5.66 14.63
CA ARG A 46 10.38 6.38 15.38
C ARG A 46 10.81 7.77 15.82
N LYS A 47 12.12 7.98 16.01
CA LYS A 47 12.68 9.25 16.48
C LYS A 47 12.16 10.47 15.71
N PRO A 48 12.14 10.50 14.36
CA PRO A 48 11.65 11.67 13.63
C PRO A 48 10.20 12.07 13.98
N LEU A 49 9.32 11.08 14.22
CA LEU A 49 7.94 11.37 14.61
C LEU A 49 7.88 11.86 16.06
N LEU A 50 8.54 11.17 16.98
CA LEU A 50 8.55 11.51 18.39
C LEU A 50 9.16 12.89 18.64
N THR A 51 10.27 13.21 17.98
CA THR A 51 10.89 14.54 18.02
C THR A 51 9.94 15.62 17.51
N HIS A 52 9.22 15.37 16.40
CA HIS A 52 8.26 16.32 15.83
C HIS A 52 7.09 16.59 16.79
N LEU A 53 6.49 15.53 17.33
CA LEU A 53 5.40 15.64 18.30
C LEU A 53 5.88 16.36 19.57
N ARG A 54 7.01 15.94 20.15
CA ARG A 54 7.57 16.56 21.37
C ARG A 54 7.82 18.05 21.19
N ARG A 55 8.50 18.46 20.11
CA ARG A 55 8.79 19.87 19.85
C ARG A 55 7.53 20.70 19.67
N SER A 56 6.51 20.14 19.02
CA SER A 56 5.23 20.84 18.84
C SER A 56 4.51 21.06 20.17
N ILE A 57 4.50 20.06 21.06
CA ILE A 57 3.93 20.19 22.41
C ILE A 57 4.73 21.20 23.25
N GLU A 58 6.06 21.18 23.18
CA GLU A 58 6.91 22.15 23.89
C GLU A 58 6.74 23.60 23.37
N GLN A 59 6.30 23.76 22.13
CA GLN A 59 5.92 25.05 21.54
C GLN A 59 4.49 25.49 21.91
N GLY A 60 3.79 24.71 22.74
CA GLY A 60 2.41 25.02 23.16
C GLY A 60 1.33 24.62 22.15
N LYS A 61 1.67 23.89 21.08
CA LYS A 61 0.66 23.36 20.15
C LYS A 61 -0.05 22.15 20.76
N SER A 62 -1.30 21.94 20.36
CA SER A 62 -2.04 20.71 20.69
C SER A 62 -1.41 19.48 20.02
N LEU A 63 -1.65 18.29 20.56
CA LEU A 63 -1.23 17.03 19.95
C LEU A 63 -1.93 16.82 18.60
N ALA A 64 -3.19 17.23 18.48
CA ALA A 64 -3.91 17.18 17.21
C ALA A 64 -3.21 18.01 16.12
N ASP A 65 -2.82 19.25 16.42
CA ASP A 65 -2.12 20.13 15.46
C ASP A 65 -0.70 19.59 15.15
N ALA A 66 -0.04 18.98 16.14
CA ALA A 66 1.24 18.31 15.95
C ALA A 66 1.12 17.10 15.00
N MET A 67 0.03 16.32 15.11
CA MET A 67 -0.27 15.19 14.22
C MET A 67 -0.65 15.66 12.81
N GLU A 68 -1.41 16.75 12.71
CA GLU A 68 -1.84 17.34 11.43
C GLU A 68 -0.68 17.89 10.62
N SER A 69 0.29 18.54 11.28
CA SER A 69 1.54 19.01 10.66
C SER A 69 2.52 17.89 10.25
N ALA A 70 2.18 16.62 10.50
CA ALA A 70 2.86 15.44 9.97
C ALA A 70 1.99 14.70 8.92
N PRO A 71 1.58 15.37 7.82
CA PRO A 71 0.69 14.78 6.83
C PRO A 71 1.35 13.55 6.17
N LYS A 72 0.53 12.53 5.87
CA LYS A 72 0.90 11.16 5.43
C LYS A 72 1.15 10.13 6.55
N ARG A 73 1.19 10.53 7.83
CA ARG A 73 1.37 9.58 8.95
C ARG A 73 0.08 9.25 9.68
N PHE A 74 -0.83 10.21 9.77
CA PHE A 74 -2.10 10.06 10.48
C PHE A 74 -3.27 10.31 9.52
N PRO A 75 -4.28 9.42 9.48
CA PRO A 75 -5.50 9.67 8.74
C PRO A 75 -6.33 10.77 9.43
N ALA A 76 -7.18 11.49 8.68
CA ALA A 76 -8.00 12.59 9.22
C ALA A 76 -8.84 12.18 10.43
N ILE A 77 -9.39 10.95 10.43
CA ILE A 77 -10.14 10.41 11.57
C ILE A 77 -9.30 10.32 12.85
N ALA A 78 -8.01 10.01 12.74
CA ALA A 78 -7.11 9.95 13.89
C ALA A 78 -6.90 11.34 14.50
N ILE A 79 -6.68 12.34 13.66
CA ILE A 79 -6.48 13.73 14.08
C ILE A 79 -7.74 14.25 14.79
N ASN A 80 -8.93 14.01 14.22
CA ASN A 80 -10.19 14.48 14.78
C ASN A 80 -10.54 13.81 16.12
N LEU A 81 -10.26 12.51 16.27
CA LEU A 81 -10.46 11.80 17.53
C LEU A 81 -9.53 12.30 18.64
N VAL A 82 -8.27 12.58 18.29
CA VAL A 82 -7.31 13.18 19.23
C VAL A 82 -7.73 14.59 19.60
N ARG A 83 -8.10 15.43 18.62
CA ARG A 83 -8.60 16.79 18.85
C ARG A 83 -9.77 16.81 19.83
N THR A 84 -10.76 15.94 19.60
CA THR A 84 -11.91 15.80 20.50
C THR A 84 -11.48 15.33 21.89
N GLY A 85 -10.55 14.37 21.97
CA GLY A 85 -10.02 13.85 23.23
C GLY A 85 -9.20 14.86 24.04
N GLU A 86 -8.49 15.78 23.37
CA GLU A 86 -7.79 16.87 24.04
C GLU A 86 -8.79 17.87 24.64
N THR A 87 -9.82 18.27 23.89
CA THR A 87 -10.83 19.21 24.37
C THR A 87 -11.71 18.62 25.48
N SER A 88 -12.03 17.32 25.42
CA SER A 88 -12.86 16.64 26.42
C SER A 88 -12.07 16.10 27.61
N GLY A 89 -10.75 16.22 27.63
CA GLY A 89 -9.88 15.61 28.63
C GLY A 89 -9.79 14.08 28.57
N SER A 90 -10.37 13.44 27.55
CA SER A 90 -10.35 11.98 27.36
C SER A 90 -9.24 11.51 26.42
N LEU A 91 -8.12 12.25 26.34
CA LEU A 91 -7.00 11.98 25.45
C LEU A 91 -6.48 10.52 25.50
N PRO A 92 -6.31 9.87 26.67
CA PRO A 92 -5.84 8.49 26.72
C PRO A 92 -6.77 7.52 25.98
N LYS A 93 -8.09 7.68 26.15
CA LYS A 93 -9.11 6.86 25.46
C LYS A 93 -9.11 7.11 23.96
N SER A 94 -8.98 8.37 23.53
CA SER A 94 -8.93 8.72 22.11
C SER A 94 -7.70 8.11 21.42
N LEU A 95 -6.52 8.21 22.03
CA LEU A 95 -5.30 7.59 21.50
C LEU A 95 -5.42 6.07 21.39
N ASP A 96 -6.10 5.44 22.36
CA ASP A 96 -6.33 4.00 22.31
C ASP A 96 -7.24 3.59 21.15
N ALA A 97 -8.35 4.32 20.98
CA ALA A 97 -9.29 4.10 19.88
C ALA A 97 -8.59 4.25 18.53
N VAL A 98 -7.75 5.28 18.38
CA VAL A 98 -6.95 5.48 17.15
C VAL A 98 -5.96 4.34 16.94
N ALA A 99 -5.23 3.91 17.96
CA ALA A 99 -4.28 2.82 17.85
C ALA A 99 -4.97 1.49 17.48
N ALA A 100 -6.13 1.21 18.07
CA ALA A 100 -6.95 0.05 17.74
C ALA A 100 -7.47 0.11 16.30
N HIS A 101 -7.90 1.28 15.83
CA HIS A 101 -8.33 1.49 14.46
C HIS A 101 -7.19 1.23 13.45
N LEU A 102 -6.00 1.79 13.69
CA LEU A 102 -4.83 1.55 12.84
C LEU A 102 -4.44 0.07 12.81
N LYS A 103 -4.50 -0.62 13.96
CA LYS A 103 -4.24 -2.06 14.03
C LYS A 103 -5.22 -2.87 13.16
N LYS A 104 -6.53 -2.59 13.27
CA LYS A 104 -7.56 -3.24 12.44
C LYS A 104 -7.32 -3.01 10.94
N MET A 105 -6.97 -1.79 10.54
CA MET A 105 -6.67 -1.47 9.14
C MET A 105 -5.44 -2.24 8.62
N MET A 106 -4.41 -2.37 9.44
CA MET A 106 -3.21 -3.15 9.09
C MET A 106 -3.52 -4.65 8.97
N GLU A 107 -4.30 -5.20 9.89
CA GLU A 107 -4.74 -6.60 9.86
C GLU A 107 -5.58 -6.91 8.63
N LEU A 108 -6.52 -6.02 8.29
CA LEU A 108 -7.33 -6.14 7.08
C LEU A 108 -6.45 -6.12 5.82
N LYS A 109 -5.53 -5.16 5.71
CA LYS A 109 -4.59 -5.07 4.59
C LYS A 109 -3.71 -6.32 4.49
N ARG A 110 -3.26 -6.86 5.63
CA ARG A 110 -2.48 -8.10 5.68
C ARG A 110 -3.31 -9.29 5.20
N LYS A 111 -4.57 -9.39 5.63
CA LYS A 111 -5.49 -10.46 5.23
C LYS A 111 -5.75 -10.43 3.72
N ILE A 112 -6.05 -9.25 3.17
CA ILE A 112 -6.23 -9.06 1.72
C ILE A 112 -4.96 -9.45 0.97
N ARG A 113 -3.79 -8.95 1.42
CA ARG A 113 -2.50 -9.28 0.78
C ARG A 113 -2.24 -10.78 0.80
N SER A 114 -2.54 -11.45 1.90
CA SER A 114 -2.36 -12.90 2.02
C SER A 114 -3.31 -13.67 1.11
N ALA A 115 -4.58 -13.27 1.03
CA ALA A 115 -5.58 -13.90 0.17
C ALA A 115 -5.23 -13.75 -1.33
N MET A 116 -4.64 -12.63 -1.72
CA MET A 116 -4.20 -12.38 -3.10
C MET A 116 -2.90 -13.11 -3.47
N MET A 117 -2.15 -13.61 -2.49
CA MET A 117 -0.84 -14.21 -2.72
C MET A 117 -0.94 -15.49 -3.55
N TYR A 118 -1.87 -16.38 -3.21
CA TYR A 118 -2.07 -17.63 -3.94
C TYR A 118 -2.55 -17.40 -5.39
N PRO A 119 -3.63 -16.63 -5.66
CA PRO A 119 -4.04 -16.31 -7.03
C PRO A 119 -2.93 -15.66 -7.85
N THR A 120 -2.17 -14.74 -7.26
CA THR A 120 -1.06 -14.06 -7.95
C THR A 120 0.03 -15.06 -8.35
N PHE A 121 0.41 -15.98 -7.45
CA PHE A 121 1.43 -16.98 -7.74
C PHE A 121 0.99 -17.94 -8.85
N VAL A 122 -0.23 -18.47 -8.77
CA VAL A 122 -0.79 -19.38 -9.79
C VAL A 122 -0.87 -18.67 -11.14
N LEU A 123 -1.35 -17.43 -11.17
CA LEU A 123 -1.45 -16.66 -12.42
C LEU A 123 -0.08 -16.46 -13.07
N ILE A 124 0.94 -16.09 -12.28
CA ILE A 124 2.32 -15.95 -12.78
C ILE A 124 2.85 -17.28 -13.31
N ALA A 125 2.60 -18.39 -12.61
CA ALA A 125 3.05 -19.71 -13.03
C ALA A 125 2.38 -20.16 -14.34
N VAL A 126 1.05 -20.01 -14.45
CA VAL A 126 0.30 -20.39 -15.66
C VAL A 126 0.71 -19.53 -16.85
N LEU A 127 0.81 -18.21 -16.68
CA LEU A 127 1.25 -17.32 -17.75
C LEU A 127 2.71 -17.60 -18.14
N GLY A 128 3.59 -17.81 -17.17
CA GLY A 128 4.99 -18.13 -17.42
C GLY A 128 5.16 -19.45 -18.17
N LEU A 129 4.43 -20.50 -17.78
CA LEU A 129 4.43 -21.79 -18.47
C LEU A 129 3.85 -21.67 -19.88
N GLY A 130 2.71 -20.98 -20.04
CA GLY A 130 2.08 -20.77 -21.34
C GLY A 130 2.99 -20.05 -22.33
N ILE A 131 3.64 -18.97 -21.88
CA ILE A 131 4.63 -18.23 -22.68
C ILE A 131 5.81 -19.15 -23.03
N SER A 132 6.36 -19.89 -22.07
CA SER A 132 7.50 -20.78 -22.30
C SER A 132 7.20 -21.89 -23.31
N ILE A 133 6.02 -22.50 -23.24
CA ILE A 133 5.57 -23.51 -24.21
C ILE A 133 5.41 -22.86 -25.59
N GLY A 134 4.76 -21.69 -25.65
CA GLY A 134 4.51 -20.98 -26.91
C GLY A 134 5.79 -20.55 -27.63
N THR A 135 6.83 -20.12 -26.92
CA THR A 135 8.06 -19.62 -27.54
C THR A 135 9.14 -20.69 -27.73
N LEU A 136 9.24 -21.68 -26.83
CA LEU A 136 10.34 -22.67 -26.88
C LEU A 136 9.92 -24.02 -27.48
N VAL A 137 8.69 -24.46 -27.21
CA VAL A 137 8.24 -25.82 -27.55
C VAL A 137 7.48 -25.82 -28.86
N LEU A 138 6.50 -24.93 -29.01
CA LEU A 138 5.59 -24.96 -30.15
C LEU A 138 6.31 -24.76 -31.51
N PRO A 139 7.29 -23.85 -31.67
CA PRO A 139 8.01 -23.69 -32.95
C PRO A 139 8.74 -24.96 -33.41
N LYS A 140 9.20 -25.78 -32.46
CA LYS A 140 9.86 -27.06 -32.76
C LYS A 140 8.88 -28.11 -33.29
N LEU A 141 7.59 -27.97 -32.98
CA LEU A 141 6.54 -28.89 -33.41
C LEU A 141 5.94 -28.50 -34.77
N ILE A 142 6.00 -27.23 -35.17
CA ILE A 142 5.47 -26.73 -36.47
C ILE A 142 5.91 -27.60 -37.67
N PRO A 143 7.22 -27.85 -37.90
CA PRO A 143 7.64 -28.61 -39.08
C PRO A 143 7.12 -30.05 -39.09
N LEU A 144 6.81 -30.63 -37.92
CA LEU A 144 6.20 -31.96 -37.84
C LEU A 144 4.76 -31.94 -38.36
N PHE A 145 3.99 -30.88 -38.06
CA PHE A 145 2.62 -30.75 -38.56
C PHE A 145 2.56 -30.48 -40.06
N GLU A 146 3.49 -29.67 -40.58
CA GLU A 146 3.61 -29.40 -42.03
C GLU A 146 3.95 -30.67 -42.81
N THR A 147 4.79 -31.55 -42.25
CA THR A 147 5.15 -32.83 -42.88
C THR A 147 3.99 -33.83 -42.93
N LEU A 148 3.01 -33.69 -42.02
CA LEU A 148 1.85 -34.58 -41.92
C LEU A 148 0.65 -34.11 -42.78
N ASP A 149 0.79 -33.00 -43.52
CA ASP A 149 -0.29 -32.36 -44.32
C ASP A 149 -1.58 -32.09 -43.51
N VAL A 150 -1.42 -31.87 -42.20
CA VAL A 150 -2.54 -31.55 -41.29
C VAL A 150 -2.60 -30.04 -41.13
N GLU A 151 -3.73 -29.43 -41.54
CA GLU A 151 -3.94 -28.00 -41.32
C GLU A 151 -4.00 -27.67 -39.82
N LEU A 152 -3.19 -26.71 -39.41
CA LEU A 152 -3.16 -26.24 -38.03
C LEU A 152 -4.52 -25.63 -37.62
N PRO A 153 -5.14 -26.07 -36.51
CA PRO A 153 -6.34 -25.44 -35.97
C PRO A 153 -6.14 -23.94 -35.71
N TRP A 154 -7.20 -23.16 -35.86
CA TRP A 154 -7.15 -21.70 -35.69
C TRP A 154 -6.64 -21.28 -34.30
N THR A 155 -6.91 -22.09 -33.27
CA THR A 155 -6.45 -21.87 -31.90
C THR A 155 -4.92 -21.92 -31.79
N THR A 156 -4.29 -22.90 -32.45
CA THR A 156 -2.81 -23.05 -32.49
C THR A 156 -2.16 -21.93 -33.29
N ARG A 157 -2.77 -21.53 -34.42
CA ARG A 157 -2.30 -20.37 -35.22
C ARG A 157 -2.38 -19.05 -34.44
N ALA A 158 -3.49 -18.82 -33.73
CA ALA A 158 -3.65 -17.65 -32.87
C ALA A 158 -2.61 -17.63 -31.74
N LEU A 159 -2.32 -18.78 -31.13
CA LEU A 159 -1.32 -18.92 -30.08
C LEU A 159 0.11 -18.64 -30.60
N LEU A 160 0.46 -19.15 -31.78
CA LEU A 160 1.74 -18.87 -32.44
C LEU A 160 1.90 -17.39 -32.79
N ALA A 161 0.84 -16.77 -33.31
CA ALA A 161 0.85 -15.33 -33.59
C ALA A 161 1.08 -14.51 -32.29
N THR A 162 0.48 -14.92 -31.17
CA THR A 162 0.73 -14.26 -29.87
C THR A 162 2.14 -14.52 -29.35
N ALA A 163 2.69 -15.72 -29.53
CA ALA A 163 4.05 -16.06 -29.14
C ALA A 163 5.09 -15.25 -29.93
N HIS A 164 4.95 -15.15 -31.26
CA HIS A 164 5.84 -14.33 -32.11
C HIS A 164 5.73 -12.83 -31.79
N PHE A 165 4.52 -12.35 -31.49
CA PHE A 165 4.33 -10.97 -31.02
C PHE A 165 5.07 -10.71 -29.69
N LEU A 166 5.02 -11.66 -28.76
CA LEU A 166 5.75 -11.58 -27.49
C LEU A 166 7.27 -11.69 -27.65
N ASP A 167 7.77 -12.47 -28.61
CA ASP A 167 9.22 -12.57 -28.87
C ASP A 167 9.78 -11.28 -29.51
N THR A 168 9.03 -10.72 -30.48
CA THR A 168 9.48 -9.53 -31.24
C THR A 168 9.22 -8.22 -30.49
N TYR A 169 8.05 -8.07 -29.87
CA TYR A 169 7.64 -6.84 -29.18
C TYR A 169 7.59 -6.99 -27.66
N GLY A 170 7.98 -8.12 -27.07
CA GLY A 170 7.85 -8.36 -25.63
C GLY A 170 8.49 -7.30 -24.76
N LEU A 171 9.71 -6.85 -25.12
CA LEU A 171 10.40 -5.79 -24.38
C LEU A 171 9.69 -4.43 -24.50
N LEU A 172 9.21 -4.09 -25.71
CA LEU A 172 8.46 -2.86 -25.97
C LEU A 172 7.07 -2.89 -25.33
N PHE A 173 6.42 -4.04 -25.33
CA PHE A 173 5.11 -4.28 -24.72
C PHE A 173 5.21 -4.20 -23.20
N ALA A 174 6.18 -4.88 -22.59
CA ALA A 174 6.49 -4.75 -21.17
C ALA A 174 6.86 -3.31 -20.79
N GLY A 175 7.68 -2.64 -21.62
CA GLY A 175 8.02 -1.23 -21.47
C GLY A 175 6.79 -0.32 -21.54
N SER A 176 5.87 -0.55 -22.48
CA SER A 176 4.63 0.20 -22.63
C SER A 176 3.68 0.01 -21.45
N ILE A 177 3.55 -1.23 -20.94
CA ILE A 177 2.77 -1.52 -19.73
C ILE A 177 3.37 -0.83 -18.52
N ILE A 178 4.70 -0.88 -18.36
CA ILE A 178 5.39 -0.19 -17.27
C ILE A 178 5.18 1.33 -17.38
N LEU A 179 5.31 1.89 -18.58
CA LEU A 179 5.11 3.33 -18.84
C LEU A 179 3.65 3.74 -18.56
N LEU A 180 2.69 2.91 -18.95
CA LEU A 180 1.26 3.13 -18.75
C LEU A 180 0.90 3.00 -17.26
N LEU A 181 1.45 2.01 -16.55
CA LEU A 181 1.30 1.87 -15.10
C LEU A 181 1.92 3.05 -14.36
N ILE A 182 3.11 3.52 -14.77
CA ILE A 182 3.75 4.72 -14.22
C ILE A 182 2.90 5.96 -14.53
N GLY A 183 2.37 6.08 -15.75
CA GLY A 183 1.50 7.16 -16.18
C GLY A 183 0.20 7.21 -15.37
N VAL A 184 -0.50 6.08 -15.23
CA VAL A 184 -1.70 5.94 -14.39
C VAL A 184 -1.36 6.20 -12.92
N PHE A 185 -0.21 5.73 -12.43
CA PHE A 185 0.25 6.01 -11.07
C PHE A 185 0.55 7.50 -10.84
N LEU A 186 1.11 8.20 -11.83
CA LEU A 186 1.34 9.64 -11.80
C LEU A 186 0.00 10.40 -11.91
N LEU A 187 -0.92 9.96 -12.76
CA LEU A 187 -2.25 10.57 -12.94
C LEU A 187 -3.11 10.44 -11.69
N THR A 188 -3.10 9.28 -11.03
CA THR A 188 -3.83 9.05 -9.76
C THR A 188 -3.21 9.80 -8.56
N ARG A 189 -1.97 10.27 -8.69
CA ARG A 189 -1.32 11.17 -7.72
C ARG A 189 -1.68 12.64 -7.93
N THR A 190 -2.16 13.01 -9.11
CA THR A 190 -2.59 14.37 -9.45
C THR A 190 -4.00 14.62 -8.92
N GLU A 191 -4.16 15.64 -8.07
CA GLU A 191 -5.42 15.96 -7.34
C GLU A 191 -6.64 16.18 -8.27
N TRP A 192 -6.42 16.50 -9.55
CA TRP A 192 -7.47 16.71 -10.56
C TRP A 192 -8.14 15.42 -11.08
N PHE A 193 -7.47 14.26 -10.99
CA PHE A 193 -7.98 12.98 -11.54
C PHE A 193 -8.78 12.14 -10.52
N LYS A 194 -8.62 12.41 -9.22
CA LYS A 194 -9.35 11.73 -8.13
C LYS A 194 -10.88 11.73 -8.30
N PRO A 195 -11.57 12.84 -8.65
CA PRO A 195 -13.03 12.84 -8.75
C PRO A 195 -13.57 12.02 -9.95
N HIS A 196 -12.84 11.95 -11.05
CA HIS A 196 -13.24 11.17 -12.23
C HIS A 196 -13.04 9.66 -12.01
N TRP A 197 -11.91 9.28 -11.40
CA TRP A 197 -11.64 7.89 -11.05
C TRP A 197 -12.64 7.34 -10.03
N GLN A 198 -13.06 8.18 -9.07
CA GLN A 198 -14.09 7.83 -8.09
C GLN A 198 -15.47 7.60 -8.72
N ARG A 199 -15.87 8.41 -9.71
CA ARG A 199 -17.13 8.19 -10.46
C ARG A 199 -17.12 6.90 -11.29
N PHE A 200 -15.97 6.54 -11.86
CA PHE A 200 -15.84 5.31 -12.64
C PHE A 200 -15.86 4.05 -11.76
N LEU A 201 -15.17 4.07 -10.60
CA LEU A 201 -15.16 2.95 -9.66
C LEU A 201 -16.55 2.63 -9.07
N LEU A 202 -17.43 3.63 -8.98
CA LEU A 202 -18.81 3.47 -8.48
C LEU A 202 -19.74 2.76 -9.48
N HIS A 203 -19.34 2.57 -10.73
CA HIS A 203 -20.11 1.82 -11.73
C HIS A 203 -19.77 0.33 -11.78
N ILE A 204 -18.87 -0.15 -10.91
CA ILE A 204 -18.56 -1.57 -10.79
C ILE A 204 -19.53 -2.19 -9.77
N PRO A 205 -20.52 -3.01 -10.20
CA PRO A 205 -21.60 -3.50 -9.34
C PRO A 205 -21.14 -4.40 -8.18
N TYR A 206 -19.89 -4.84 -8.17
CA TYR A 206 -19.38 -5.81 -7.19
C TYR A 206 -18.82 -5.20 -5.88
N ILE A 207 -18.69 -3.87 -5.78
CA ILE A 207 -18.11 -3.20 -4.58
C ILE A 207 -19.21 -2.58 -3.67
N GLY A 208 -20.47 -2.58 -4.11
CA GLY A 208 -21.58 -1.90 -3.44
C GLY A 208 -22.16 -2.56 -2.18
N THR A 209 -21.76 -3.79 -1.83
CA THR A 209 -22.44 -4.56 -0.76
C THR A 209 -21.72 -4.58 0.59
N VAL A 210 -20.60 -3.87 0.77
CA VAL A 210 -19.89 -3.80 2.08
C VAL A 210 -20.27 -2.56 2.90
N GLN A 211 -21.27 -1.79 2.46
CA GLN A 211 -21.86 -0.69 3.22
C GLN A 211 -23.38 -0.84 3.28
N LYS A 212 -23.84 -1.87 3.98
CA LYS A 212 -25.12 -1.83 4.69
C LYS A 212 -24.88 -2.31 6.11
#